data_AF-A0A923BG99-F1
#
_entry.id   AF-A0A923BG99-F1
#
_cell.length_a   1.000
_cell.length_b   1.000
_cell.length_c   1.000
_cell.angle_alpha   90.00
_cell.angle_beta   90.00
_cell.angle_gamma   90.00
#
_symmetry.space_group_name_H-M   'P 1'
#
loop_
_entity.id
_entity.type
_entity.pdbx_description
1 polymer ?
#
loop_
_entity_poly.entity_id
_entity_poly.type
_entity_poly.pdbx_seq_one_letter_code
_entity_poly.pdbx_strand_id
1 'polypeptide(L)'
;MNKFAAKPYLQRVWPDFGDDVDFDAFPFNIPAVRDLQAIEFHADVTFFVGENGSGKSTILEAIALALGFGVEGGTMAVQLLNTQGERSPLARHVRMSRSVR
;
A
#
# COMPACT_ATOMS: atom_id res chain seq x y z
N MET A 1 -11.62 -26.66 17.67
CA MET A 1 -11.51 -25.35 16.99
C MET A 1 -10.08 -24.86 17.17
N ASN A 2 -9.22 -25.01 16.16
CA ASN A 2 -7.80 -24.72 16.31
C ASN A 2 -7.57 -23.20 16.27
N LYS A 3 -7.40 -22.57 17.42
CA LYS A 3 -7.14 -21.12 17.57
C LYS A 3 -5.78 -20.67 17.01
N PHE A 4 -5.01 -21.59 16.42
CA PHE A 4 -3.62 -21.40 16.00
C PHE A 4 -3.36 -21.63 14.51
N ALA A 5 -4.40 -21.80 13.67
CA ALA A 5 -4.19 -21.69 12.24
C ALA A 5 -3.92 -20.21 11.92
N ALA A 6 -2.65 -19.85 11.70
CA ALA A 6 -2.26 -18.48 11.37
C ALA A 6 -3.09 -18.02 10.15
N LYS A 7 -3.88 -16.95 10.33
CA LYS A 7 -4.69 -16.40 9.25
C LYS A 7 -3.74 -15.85 8.16
N PRO A 8 -4.00 -16.07 6.87
CA PRO A 8 -3.23 -15.40 5.82
C PRO A 8 -3.49 -13.90 5.88
N TYR A 9 -2.44 -13.08 6.04
CA TYR A 9 -2.53 -11.62 6.12
C TYR A 9 -1.27 -10.94 5.55
N LEU A 10 -1.42 -9.67 5.18
CA LEU A 10 -0.30 -8.79 4.87
C LEU A 10 0.48 -8.55 6.16
N GLN A 11 1.75 -8.93 6.23
CA GLN A 11 2.53 -8.84 7.47
C GLN A 11 3.23 -7.49 7.58
N ARG A 12 3.86 -7.05 6.50
CA ARG A 12 4.66 -5.83 6.47
C ARG A 12 4.60 -5.18 5.09
N VAL A 13 4.64 -3.85 5.05
CA VAL A 13 5.01 -3.08 3.85
C VAL A 13 6.15 -2.13 4.18
N TRP A 14 7.00 -1.83 3.20
CA TRP A 14 8.09 -0.86 3.33
C TRP A 14 8.40 -0.24 1.96
N PRO A 15 8.97 0.97 1.91
CA PRO A 15 9.37 1.58 0.67
C PRO A 15 10.71 1.02 0.18
N ASP A 16 10.88 1.07 -1.12
CA ASP A 16 12.09 0.80 -1.88
C ASP A 16 12.26 1.97 -2.85
N PHE A 17 12.54 3.14 -2.28
CA PHE A 17 12.80 4.37 -3.02
C PHE A 17 14.21 4.30 -3.61
N GLY A 18 14.32 4.38 -4.93
CA GLY A 18 15.59 4.49 -5.62
C GLY A 18 16.05 5.94 -5.71
N ASP A 19 17.24 6.14 -6.29
CA ASP A 19 17.82 7.47 -6.54
C ASP A 19 17.01 8.29 -7.58
N ASP A 20 16.09 7.66 -8.30
CA ASP A 20 15.21 8.26 -9.30
C ASP A 20 13.97 8.97 -8.70
N VAL A 21 13.77 8.87 -7.38
CA VAL A 21 12.63 9.47 -6.68
C VAL A 21 12.89 10.94 -6.35
N ASP A 22 12.06 11.82 -6.88
CA ASP A 22 11.99 13.23 -6.47
C ASP A 22 11.06 13.39 -5.27
N PHE A 23 11.65 13.60 -4.08
CA PHE A 23 10.89 13.78 -2.84
C PHE A 23 10.11 15.08 -2.77
N ASP A 24 10.38 16.07 -3.62
CA ASP A 24 9.64 17.33 -3.66
C ASP A 24 8.43 17.26 -4.60
N ALA A 25 8.31 16.19 -5.40
CA ALA A 25 7.17 15.91 -6.26
C ALA A 25 6.11 15.03 -5.60
N PHE A 26 4.85 15.19 -6.01
CA PHE A 26 3.76 14.27 -5.63
C PHE A 26 3.98 12.88 -6.25
N PRO A 27 3.71 11.77 -5.52
CA PRO A 27 3.19 11.71 -4.15
C PRO A 27 4.28 11.67 -3.05
N PHE A 28 5.56 11.74 -3.40
CA PHE A 28 6.68 11.58 -2.45
C PHE A 28 6.86 12.76 -1.50
N ASN A 29 6.30 13.92 -1.83
CA ASN A 29 6.27 15.09 -0.95
C ASN A 29 5.16 15.07 0.11
N ILE A 30 4.27 14.07 0.09
CA ILE A 30 3.23 13.91 1.12
C ILE A 30 3.89 13.44 2.43
N PRO A 31 3.55 14.02 3.59
CA PRO A 31 4.23 13.71 4.86
C PRO A 31 4.29 12.22 5.19
N ALA A 32 3.16 11.50 5.14
CA ALA A 32 3.16 10.08 5.47
C ALA A 32 3.91 9.20 4.45
N VAL A 33 4.08 9.68 3.21
CA VAL A 33 4.85 8.97 2.16
C VAL A 33 6.34 9.23 2.32
N ARG A 34 6.72 10.50 2.51
CA ARG A 34 8.11 10.93 2.70
C ARG A 34 8.73 10.25 3.93
N ASP A 35 7.97 10.18 5.01
CA ASP A 35 8.42 9.62 6.28
C ASP A 35 8.11 8.12 6.41
N LEU A 36 7.67 7.48 5.32
CA LEU A 36 7.32 6.06 5.33
C LEU A 36 8.57 5.22 5.62
N GLN A 37 8.52 4.44 6.70
CA GLN A 37 9.48 3.39 6.98
C GLN A 37 8.81 2.04 6.74
N ALA A 38 8.79 1.13 7.70
CA ALA A 38 7.98 -0.07 7.62
C ALA A 38 6.65 0.12 8.36
N ILE A 39 5.58 -0.41 7.78
CA ILE A 39 4.32 -0.63 8.49
C ILE A 39 4.21 -2.13 8.75
N GLU A 40 4.19 -2.50 10.03
CA GLU A 40 3.85 -3.84 10.50
C GLU A 40 2.34 -3.91 10.73
N PHE A 41 1.68 -4.91 10.16
CA PHE A 41 0.24 -5.09 10.29
C PHE A 41 -0.10 -6.04 11.42
N HIS A 42 -1.19 -5.76 12.10
CA HIS A 42 -1.83 -6.73 12.97
C HIS A 42 -2.57 -7.78 12.14
N ALA A 43 -2.60 -9.03 12.60
CA ALA A 43 -3.26 -10.16 11.92
C ALA A 43 -4.80 -10.03 11.81
N ASP A 44 -5.39 -9.07 12.51
CA ASP A 44 -6.83 -8.83 12.52
C ASP A 44 -7.18 -7.45 11.93
N VAL A 45 -6.78 -6.34 12.57
CA VAL A 45 -7.12 -4.98 12.12
C VAL A 45 -5.97 -4.01 12.36
N THR A 46 -5.66 -3.18 11.36
CA THR A 46 -4.70 -2.06 11.46
C THR A 46 -5.42 -0.77 11.06
N PHE A 47 -5.28 0.29 11.86
CA PHE A 47 -5.91 1.59 11.61
C PHE A 47 -4.89 2.62 11.11
N PHE A 48 -5.25 3.34 10.05
CA PHE A 48 -4.52 4.50 9.57
C PHE A 48 -5.22 5.76 10.09
N VAL A 49 -4.56 6.52 10.96
CA VAL A 49 -5.11 7.71 11.63
C VAL A 49 -4.20 8.91 11.41
N GLY A 50 -4.78 10.12 11.31
CA GLY A 50 -4.05 11.35 11.03
C GLY A 50 -4.94 12.40 10.34
N GLU A 51 -4.48 13.64 10.25
CA GLU A 51 -5.22 14.78 9.71
C GLU A 51 -5.59 14.63 8.23
N ASN A 52 -6.57 15.40 7.73
CA ASN A 52 -6.89 15.39 6.30
C ASN A 52 -5.68 15.91 5.50
N GLY A 53 -5.36 15.27 4.36
CA GLY A 53 -4.17 15.58 3.56
C GLY A 53 -2.86 14.97 4.05
N SER A 54 -2.81 14.26 5.18
CA SER A 54 -1.59 13.61 5.69
C SER A 54 -1.02 12.48 4.82
N GLY A 55 -1.81 11.92 3.88
CA GLY A 55 -1.36 10.84 2.99
C GLY A 55 -1.90 9.43 3.28
N LYS A 56 -2.81 9.28 4.25
CA LYS A 56 -3.40 7.98 4.61
C LYS A 56 -3.99 7.23 3.41
N SER A 57 -4.85 7.91 2.64
CA SER A 57 -5.48 7.30 1.45
C SER A 57 -4.46 6.97 0.38
N THR A 58 -3.43 7.79 0.21
CA THR A 58 -2.35 7.56 -0.76
C THR A 58 -1.53 6.32 -0.44
N ILE A 59 -1.18 6.10 0.84
CA ILE A 59 -0.50 4.87 1.28
C ILE A 59 -1.42 3.66 1.06
N LEU A 60 -2.68 3.76 1.45
CA LEU A 60 -3.64 2.66 1.31
C LEU A 60 -3.84 2.27 -0.16
N GLU A 61 -3.96 3.26 -1.05
CA GLU A 61 -4.06 3.05 -2.50
C GLU A 61 -2.78 2.42 -3.07
N ALA A 62 -1.60 2.89 -2.66
CA ALA A 62 -0.33 2.31 -3.10
C ALA A 62 -0.18 0.84 -2.66
N ILE A 63 -0.59 0.50 -1.44
CA ILE A 63 -0.61 -0.88 -0.95
C ILE A 63 -1.60 -1.73 -1.76
N ALA A 64 -2.82 -1.22 -2.01
CA ALA A 64 -3.83 -1.93 -2.78
C ALA A 64 -3.35 -2.22 -4.21
N LEU A 65 -2.76 -1.22 -4.87
CA LEU A 65 -2.18 -1.36 -6.21
C LEU A 65 -1.00 -2.33 -6.23
N ALA A 66 -0.09 -2.26 -5.25
CA ALA A 66 1.04 -3.19 -5.13
C ALA A 66 0.58 -4.64 -4.85
N LEU A 67 -0.58 -4.83 -4.22
CA LEU A 67 -1.24 -6.13 -4.03
C LEU A 67 -1.97 -6.63 -5.29
N GLY A 68 -2.11 -5.80 -6.32
CA GLY A 68 -2.84 -6.11 -7.55
C GLY A 68 -4.36 -5.89 -7.48
N PHE A 69 -4.85 -5.14 -6.49
CA PHE A 69 -6.24 -4.70 -6.47
C PHE A 69 -6.45 -3.51 -7.43
N GLY A 70 -7.62 -3.46 -8.09
CA GLY A 70 -8.04 -2.27 -8.84
C GLY A 70 -8.37 -1.09 -7.91
N VAL A 71 -8.13 0.13 -8.39
CA VAL A 71 -8.30 1.40 -7.65
C VAL A 71 -9.73 1.59 -7.13
N GLU A 72 -10.74 1.03 -7.81
CA GLU A 72 -12.16 1.16 -7.44
C GLU A 72 -12.63 0.17 -6.37
N GLY A 73 -11.79 -0.81 -5.99
CA GLY A 73 -12.18 -1.94 -5.15
C GLY A 73 -13.02 -2.97 -5.92
N GLY A 74 -12.83 -4.26 -5.62
CA GLY A 74 -13.48 -5.37 -6.32
C GLY A 74 -12.65 -6.66 -6.30
N THR A 75 -13.18 -7.74 -6.87
CA THR A 75 -12.40 -8.97 -7.09
C THR A 75 -11.28 -8.70 -8.10
N MET A 76 -10.15 -9.42 -8.01
CA MET A 76 -9.02 -9.31 -8.97
C MET A 76 -9.43 -9.51 -10.44
N ALA A 77 -10.64 -10.02 -10.70
CA ALA A 77 -11.21 -10.28 -12.01
C ALA A 77 -11.86 -9.05 -12.69
N VAL A 78 -12.09 -7.95 -11.96
CA VAL A 78 -12.67 -6.73 -12.56
C VAL A 78 -11.54 -5.86 -13.11
N GLN A 79 -11.02 -6.26 -14.26
CA GLN A 79 -10.27 -5.36 -15.15
C GLN A 79 -11.28 -4.51 -15.92
N LEU A 80 -11.54 -3.28 -15.47
CA LEU A 80 -12.27 -2.29 -16.24
C LEU A 80 -11.42 -1.02 -16.40
N LEU A 81 -10.66 -1.04 -17.50
CA LEU A 81 -10.53 0.03 -18.48
C LEU A 81 -10.99 1.43 -18.02
N ASN A 82 -10.03 2.32 -17.72
CA ASN A 82 -9.81 3.58 -18.44
C ASN A 82 -8.64 4.38 -17.83
N THR A 83 -7.57 4.55 -18.62
CA THR A 83 -6.34 5.35 -18.35
C THR A 83 -5.25 4.65 -17.53
N GLN A 84 -4.66 3.63 -18.17
CA GLN A 84 -3.68 2.67 -17.65
C GLN A 84 -2.26 3.24 -17.46
N GLY A 85 -1.51 2.76 -16.46
CA GLY A 85 -0.02 2.76 -16.46
C GLY A 85 0.70 3.80 -15.59
N GLU A 86 0.07 4.94 -15.30
CA GLU A 86 0.74 6.13 -14.72
C GLU A 86 0.38 6.46 -13.26
N ARG A 87 -0.61 5.80 -12.66
CA ARG A 87 -1.39 6.38 -11.54
C ARG A 87 -1.01 6.07 -10.09
N SER A 88 0.13 5.48 -9.79
CA SER A 88 0.76 5.74 -8.49
C SER A 88 2.26 5.49 -8.58
N PRO A 89 3.08 6.53 -8.78
CA PRO A 89 4.53 6.42 -8.68
C PRO A 89 4.93 5.67 -7.41
N LEU A 90 4.25 5.93 -6.29
CA LEU A 90 4.49 5.27 -5.02
C LEU A 90 4.32 3.75 -5.05
N ALA A 91 3.31 3.21 -5.73
CA ALA A 91 3.05 1.76 -5.73
C ALA A 91 4.24 0.94 -6.25
N ARG A 92 5.01 1.49 -7.20
CA ARG A 92 6.22 0.84 -7.75
C ARG A 92 7.35 0.73 -6.71
N HIS A 93 7.34 1.62 -5.72
CA HIS A 93 8.30 1.64 -4.63
C HIS A 93 7.76 0.99 -3.36
N VAL A 94 6.57 0.37 -3.36
CA VAL A 94 6.08 -0.39 -2.19
C VAL A 94 6.50 -1.85 -2.34
N ARG A 95 7.14 -2.37 -1.29
CA ARG A 95 7.45 -3.80 -1.12
C ARG A 95 6.64 -4.35 0.04
N MET A 96 6.46 -5.67 0.06
CA MET A 96 5.62 -6.31 1.06
C MET A 96 6.02 -7.75 1.38
N SER A 97 5.62 -8.19 2.56
CA SER A 97 5.62 -9.60 2.96
C SER A 97 4.22 -10.00 3.44
N ARG A 98 3.88 -11.27 3.23
CA ARG A 98 2.60 -11.86 3.62
C ARG A 98 2.84 -13.25 4.18
N SER A 99 1.97 -13.68 5.09
CA SER A 99 2.06 -15.06 5.59
C SER A 99 1.80 -16.06 4.47
N VAL A 100 2.46 -17.21 4.57
CA VAL A 100 2.24 -18.34 3.67
C VAL A 100 0.85 -18.93 3.88
N ARG A 101 0.22 -19.41 2.80
CA ARG A 101 -1.04 -20.14 2.86
C ARG A 101 -0.83 -21.58 3.27
#